data_AF-A0A644XNA8-F1
#
_entry.id   AF-A0A644XNA8-F1
#
_cell.length_a   1.000
_cell.length_b   1.000
_cell.length_c   1.000
_cell.angle_alpha   90.00
_cell.angle_beta   90.00
_cell.angle_gamma   90.00
#
_symmetry.space_group_name_H-M   'P 1'
#
loop_
_entity.id
_entity.type
_entity.pdbx_description
1 polymer ?
#
loop_
_entity_poly.entity_id
_entity_poly.type
_entity_poly.pdbx_seq_one_letter_code
_entity_poly.pdbx_strand_id
1 'polypeptide(L)'
;MAMIFFSPNGSTPFQQLLGHNKGILEKWASLEECIYSSDTFSSELIEEVRRTLAFNNGCEYCKAKGAPSKTIMDSRTQLAVHMAELSCNTTHMSDDEFSALKEAFTDSEVSELLALICFITACQRFGALVNLGPICQI
;
A
#
# COMPACT_ATOMS: atom_id res chain seq x y z
N MET A 1 -7.60 18.70 1.87
CA MET A 1 -8.96 18.72 1.33
C MET A 1 -9.47 17.29 1.26
N ALA A 2 -10.75 17.05 1.53
CA ALA A 2 -11.41 15.75 1.40
C ALA A 2 -12.91 15.95 1.12
N MET A 3 -13.58 14.95 0.56
CA MET A 3 -15.02 14.98 0.20
C MET A 3 -15.96 14.84 1.41
N ILE A 4 -15.43 14.39 2.55
CA ILE A 4 -16.15 14.28 3.83
C ILE A 4 -15.36 14.99 4.92
N PHE A 5 -16.02 15.36 6.03
CA PHE A 5 -15.36 15.98 7.17
C PHE A 5 -14.36 15.03 7.83
N PHE A 6 -13.36 15.59 8.52
CA PHE A 6 -12.49 14.81 9.40
C PHE A 6 -13.22 14.52 10.72
N SER A 7 -13.19 13.27 11.16
CA SER A 7 -13.67 12.91 12.49
C SER A 7 -12.63 13.31 13.56
N PRO A 8 -13.01 13.42 14.84
CA PRO A 8 -12.05 13.64 15.93
C PRO A 8 -11.23 12.39 16.28
N ASN A 9 -11.42 11.25 15.60
CA ASN A 9 -10.77 9.99 15.92
C ASN A 9 -9.69 9.66 14.88
N GLY A 10 -8.47 9.32 15.33
CA GLY A 10 -7.34 9.03 14.45
C GLY A 10 -6.28 10.13 14.46
N SER A 11 -5.02 9.76 14.24
CA SER A 11 -3.87 10.67 14.35
C SER A 11 -3.45 11.30 13.02
N THR A 12 -3.86 10.72 11.89
CA THR A 12 -3.58 11.24 10.55
C THR A 12 -4.87 11.65 9.84
N PRO A 13 -4.81 12.53 8.81
CA PRO A 13 -6.00 12.86 8.01
C PRO A 13 -6.69 11.62 7.42
N PHE A 14 -5.91 10.62 6.99
CA PHE A 14 -6.45 9.35 6.52
C PHE A 14 -7.23 8.61 7.62
N GLN A 15 -6.62 8.47 8.80
CA GLN A 15 -7.28 7.83 9.95
C GLN A 15 -8.51 8.62 10.42
N GLN A 16 -8.47 9.95 10.36
CA GLN A 16 -9.62 10.81 10.68
C GLN A 16 -10.80 10.62 9.73
N LEU A 17 -10.55 10.29 8.46
CA LEU A 17 -11.59 9.94 7.49
C LEU A 17 -12.20 8.57 7.78
N LEU A 18 -11.40 7.57 8.18
CA LEU A 18 -11.91 6.28 8.66
C LEU A 18 -12.61 6.41 10.03
N GLY A 19 -12.17 7.35 10.86
CA GLY A 19 -12.56 7.50 12.26
C GLY A 19 -14.00 7.92 12.52
N HIS A 20 -14.79 8.19 11.47
CA HIS A 20 -16.26 8.19 11.56
C HIS A 20 -16.78 6.83 12.04
N ASN A 21 -16.04 5.75 11.79
CA ASN A 21 -16.33 4.39 12.22
C ASN A 21 -15.17 3.82 13.07
N LYS A 22 -15.18 4.08 14.38
CA LYS A 22 -14.09 3.69 15.31
C LYS A 22 -13.69 2.21 15.20
N GLY A 23 -14.65 1.30 15.19
CA GLY A 23 -14.35 -0.13 15.09
C GLY A 23 -13.70 -0.54 13.75
N ILE A 24 -13.97 0.20 12.66
CA ILE A 24 -13.27 0.01 11.39
C ILE A 24 -11.85 0.56 11.51
N LEU A 25 -11.69 1.78 12.01
CA LEU A 25 -10.39 2.41 12.22
C LEU A 25 -9.46 1.54 13.08
N GLU A 26 -9.94 1.01 14.20
CA GLU A 26 -9.16 0.17 15.12
C GLU A 26 -8.64 -1.11 14.44
N LYS A 27 -9.53 -1.83 13.73
CA LYS A 27 -9.14 -3.06 13.01
C LYS A 27 -8.21 -2.76 11.83
N TRP A 28 -8.43 -1.64 11.14
CA TRP A 28 -7.60 -1.20 10.03
C TRP A 28 -6.19 -0.85 10.50
N ALA A 29 -6.07 -0.08 11.59
CA ALA A 29 -4.80 0.28 12.21
C ALA A 29 -4.07 -0.94 12.79
N SER A 30 -4.81 -1.91 13.36
CA SER A 30 -4.20 -3.15 13.84
C SER A 30 -3.64 -4.01 12.71
N LEU A 31 -4.29 -4.04 11.54
CA LEU A 31 -3.74 -4.71 10.35
C LEU A 31 -2.52 -3.96 9.80
N GLU A 32 -2.56 -2.62 9.78
CA GLU A 32 -1.39 -1.79 9.44
C GLU A 32 -0.21 -2.13 10.35
N GLU A 33 -0.40 -2.10 11.67
CA GLU A 33 0.63 -2.43 12.64
C GLU A 33 1.18 -3.86 12.45
N CYS A 34 0.30 -4.84 12.23
CA CYS A 34 0.70 -6.23 11.97
C CYS A 34 1.61 -6.36 10.74
N ILE A 35 1.26 -5.68 9.64
CA ILE A 35 2.02 -5.73 8.38
C ILE A 35 3.34 -4.98 8.50
N TYR A 36 3.36 -3.78 9.09
CA TYR A 36 4.56 -2.92 9.14
C TYR A 36 5.50 -3.20 10.33
N SER A 37 5.10 -4.02 11.30
CA SER A 37 5.98 -4.49 12.40
C SER A 37 6.71 -5.79 12.06
N SER A 38 6.40 -6.40 10.93
CA SER A 38 7.08 -7.58 10.41
C SER A 38 8.49 -7.23 9.90
N ASP A 39 9.47 -8.09 10.19
CA ASP A 39 10.84 -7.98 9.68
C ASP A 39 11.04 -8.78 8.36
N THR A 40 9.97 -9.33 7.78
CA THR A 40 10.04 -10.16 6.57
C THR A 40 10.59 -9.39 5.35
N PHE A 41 10.20 -8.13 5.19
CA PHE A 41 10.62 -7.29 4.07
C PHE A 41 11.35 -6.04 4.54
N SER A 42 12.34 -5.61 3.75
CA SER A 42 13.02 -4.36 4.03
C SER A 42 12.07 -3.17 3.91
N SER A 43 12.34 -2.12 4.67
CA SER A 43 11.61 -0.86 4.58
C SER A 43 11.63 -0.27 3.16
N GLU A 44 12.74 -0.46 2.43
CA GLU A 44 12.89 -0.03 1.05
C GLU A 44 11.94 -0.79 0.10
N LEU A 45 11.84 -2.12 0.24
CA LEU A 45 10.92 -2.92 -0.58
C LEU A 45 9.48 -2.48 -0.37
N ILE A 46 9.08 -2.35 0.89
CA ILE A 46 7.73 -1.91 1.27
C ILE A 46 7.44 -0.51 0.71
N GLU A 47 8.39 0.41 0.82
CA GLU A 47 8.24 1.78 0.35
C GLU A 47 8.15 1.87 -1.19
N GLU A 48 8.93 1.07 -1.93
CA GLU A 48 8.83 1.01 -3.39
C GLU A 48 7.49 0.41 -3.85
N VAL A 49 7.01 -0.66 -3.20
CA VAL A 49 5.64 -1.19 -3.43
C VAL A 49 4.60 -0.10 -3.17
N ARG A 50 4.73 0.63 -2.05
CA ARG A 50 3.80 1.71 -1.69
C ARG A 50 3.80 2.83 -2.74
N ARG A 51 4.97 3.28 -3.19
CA ARG A 51 5.12 4.34 -4.20
C ARG A 51 4.48 3.93 -5.51
N THR A 52 4.80 2.73 -5.99
CA THR A 52 4.26 2.18 -7.25
C THR A 52 2.73 2.14 -7.22
N LEU A 53 2.16 1.56 -6.17
CA LEU A 53 0.71 1.50 -5.99
C LEU A 53 0.09 2.91 -5.91
N ALA A 54 0.74 3.89 -5.26
CA ALA A 54 0.16 5.22 -5.05
C ALA A 54 -0.13 5.94 -6.37
N PHE A 55 0.76 5.77 -7.35
CA PHE A 55 0.62 6.35 -8.68
C PHE A 55 -0.47 5.62 -9.48
N ASN A 56 -0.50 4.29 -9.43
CA ASN A 56 -1.50 3.48 -10.14
C ASN A 56 -2.92 3.64 -9.56
N ASN A 57 -3.04 3.74 -8.23
CA ASN A 57 -4.32 3.90 -7.53
C ASN A 57 -4.82 5.35 -7.49
N GLY A 58 -4.04 6.32 -7.97
CA GLY A 58 -4.43 7.73 -8.02
C GLY A 58 -4.57 8.42 -6.66
N CYS A 59 -3.87 7.96 -5.63
CA CYS A 59 -3.93 8.58 -4.29
C CYS A 59 -3.01 9.79 -4.19
N GLU A 60 -3.51 11.00 -4.40
CA GLU A 60 -2.70 12.24 -4.33
C GLU A 60 -2.00 12.45 -2.97
N TYR A 61 -2.70 12.14 -1.87
CA TYR A 61 -2.09 12.12 -0.53
C TYR A 61 -0.86 11.20 -0.43
N CYS A 62 -0.94 10.04 -1.08
CA CYS A 62 0.10 9.02 -1.02
C CYS A 62 1.23 9.29 -2.00
N LYS A 63 0.93 9.84 -3.19
CA LYS A 63 1.91 10.26 -4.19
C LYS A 63 2.81 11.37 -3.66
N ALA A 64 2.27 12.28 -2.86
CA ALA A 64 3.04 13.35 -2.23
C ALA A 64 4.14 12.86 -1.27
N LYS A 65 4.08 11.61 -0.80
CA LYS A 65 5.12 11.02 0.04
C LYS A 65 6.39 10.62 -0.74
N GLY A 66 6.30 10.49 -2.06
CA GLY A 66 7.44 10.12 -2.90
C GLY A 66 7.01 9.40 -4.17
N ALA A 67 7.77 9.62 -5.24
CA ALA A 67 7.63 8.91 -6.52
C ALA A 67 8.42 7.60 -6.52
N PRO A 68 7.98 6.58 -7.30
CA PRO A 68 8.73 5.34 -7.48
C PRO A 68 10.17 5.61 -7.93
N SER A 69 11.11 4.80 -7.44
CA SER A 69 12.51 4.92 -7.83
C SER A 69 12.70 4.57 -9.30
N LYS A 70 13.51 5.37 -10.01
CA LYS A 70 13.85 5.10 -11.42
C LYS A 70 14.78 3.89 -11.60
N THR A 71 15.46 3.49 -10.54
CA THR A 71 16.44 2.42 -10.55
C THR A 71 16.32 1.65 -9.25
N ILE A 72 15.89 0.40 -9.35
CA ILE A 72 15.84 -0.55 -8.25
C ILE A 72 16.91 -1.60 -8.57
N MET A 73 17.88 -1.81 -7.68
CA MET A 73 18.98 -2.75 -7.91
C MET A 73 18.70 -4.14 -7.35
N ASP A 74 17.90 -4.23 -6.28
CA ASP A 74 17.57 -5.50 -5.62
C ASP A 74 16.49 -6.26 -6.40
N SER A 75 16.77 -7.52 -6.75
CA SER A 75 15.89 -8.34 -7.59
C SER A 75 14.58 -8.69 -6.90
N ARG A 76 14.59 -8.93 -5.58
CA ARG A 76 13.36 -9.18 -4.81
C ARG A 76 12.46 -7.94 -4.79
N THR A 77 13.04 -6.75 -4.64
CA THR A 77 12.33 -5.47 -4.71
C THR A 77 11.77 -5.21 -6.11
N GLN A 78 12.54 -5.48 -7.16
CA GLN A 78 12.05 -5.39 -8.55
C GLN A 78 10.83 -6.29 -8.77
N LEU A 79 10.91 -7.54 -8.31
CA LEU A 79 9.81 -8.49 -8.44
C LEU A 79 8.58 -8.03 -7.64
N ALA A 80 8.75 -7.58 -6.39
CA ALA A 80 7.67 -7.06 -5.57
C ALA A 80 6.98 -5.84 -6.21
N VAL A 81 7.75 -4.92 -6.78
CA VAL A 81 7.22 -3.77 -7.54
C VAL A 81 6.47 -4.22 -8.78
N HIS A 82 7.02 -5.17 -9.55
CA HIS A 82 6.33 -5.73 -10.71
C HIS A 82 4.98 -6.37 -10.33
N MET A 83 4.93 -7.11 -9.22
CA MET A 83 3.68 -7.69 -8.70
C MET A 83 2.69 -6.62 -8.27
N ALA A 84 3.17 -5.53 -7.68
CA ALA A 84 2.33 -4.39 -7.32
C ALA A 84 1.71 -3.73 -8.56
N GLU A 85 2.49 -3.51 -9.64
CA GLU A 85 1.97 -2.99 -10.92
C GLU A 85 0.93 -3.92 -11.55
N LEU A 86 1.23 -5.22 -11.57
CA LEU A 86 0.34 -6.24 -12.13
C LEU A 86 -0.99 -6.27 -11.39
N SER A 87 -0.96 -6.20 -10.05
CA SER A 87 -2.17 -6.25 -9.21
C SER A 87 -3.17 -5.12 -9.47
N CYS A 88 -2.72 -4.00 -10.06
CA CYS A 88 -3.60 -2.88 -10.40
C CYS A 88 -4.50 -3.18 -11.62
N ASN A 89 -4.07 -4.08 -12.50
CA ASN A 89 -4.73 -4.31 -13.80
C ASN A 89 -5.26 -5.74 -13.96
N THR A 90 -4.94 -6.64 -13.04
CA THR A 90 -5.18 -8.07 -13.18
C THR A 90 -5.78 -8.67 -11.92
N THR A 91 -6.83 -9.49 -12.07
CA THR A 91 -7.45 -10.24 -10.95
C THR A 91 -6.76 -11.57 -10.68
N HIS A 92 -6.23 -12.22 -11.71
CA HIS A 92 -5.61 -13.54 -11.63
C HIS A 92 -4.21 -13.51 -12.23
N MET A 93 -3.22 -13.91 -11.45
CA MET A 93 -1.87 -14.10 -11.94
C MET A 93 -1.79 -15.34 -12.81
N SER A 94 -0.98 -15.28 -13.87
CA SER A 94 -0.59 -16.45 -14.65
C SER A 94 0.27 -17.41 -13.82
N ASP A 95 0.34 -18.67 -14.25
CA ASP A 95 1.20 -19.68 -13.60
C ASP A 95 2.68 -19.28 -13.65
N ASP A 96 3.11 -18.60 -14.72
CA ASP A 96 4.49 -18.12 -14.87
C ASP A 96 4.81 -17.00 -13.87
N GLU A 97 3.92 -16.00 -13.72
CA GLU A 97 4.08 -14.92 -12.74
C GLU A 97 4.09 -15.46 -11.30
N PHE A 98 3.21 -16.42 -11.01
CA PHE A 98 3.15 -17.03 -9.68
C PHE A 98 4.34 -17.96 -9.41
N SER A 99 4.91 -18.59 -10.45
CA SER A 99 6.12 -19.39 -10.32
C SER A 99 7.34 -18.52 -10.03
N ALA A 100 7.48 -17.37 -10.71
CA ALA A 100 8.54 -16.40 -10.41
C ALA A 100 8.50 -15.90 -8.95
N LEU A 101 7.30 -15.69 -8.39
CA LEU A 101 7.14 -15.39 -6.97
C LEU A 101 7.72 -16.50 -6.08
N LYS A 102 7.38 -17.77 -6.35
CA LYS A 102 7.85 -18.91 -5.55
C LYS A 102 9.33 -19.23 -5.72
N GLU A 103 9.95 -18.79 -6.81
CA GLU A 103 11.41 -18.88 -6.99
C GLU A 103 12.17 -17.86 -6.13
N ALA A 104 11.56 -16.70 -5.86
CA ALA A 104 12.19 -15.60 -5.13
C ALA A 104 11.80 -15.53 -3.65
N PHE A 105 10.62 -16.02 -3.29
CA PHE A 105 9.99 -15.89 -1.98
C PHE A 105 9.44 -17.23 -1.47
N THR A 106 9.48 -17.43 -0.16
CA THR A 106 8.80 -18.56 0.50
C THR A 106 7.27 -18.38 0.50
N ASP A 107 6.51 -19.44 0.75
CA ASP A 107 5.03 -19.35 0.82
C ASP A 107 4.55 -18.31 1.85
N SER A 108 5.25 -18.18 2.99
CA SER A 108 4.93 -17.18 4.00
C SER A 108 5.18 -15.76 3.49
N GLU A 109 6.30 -15.55 2.82
CA GLU A 109 6.65 -14.26 2.19
C GLU A 109 5.67 -13.92 1.06
N VAL A 110 5.30 -14.88 0.21
CA VAL A 110 4.31 -14.67 -0.85
C VAL A 110 2.97 -14.25 -0.26
N SER A 111 2.49 -14.94 0.77
CA SER A 111 1.26 -14.60 1.48
C SER A 111 1.31 -13.18 2.04
N GLU A 112 2.40 -12.82 2.71
CA GLU A 112 2.59 -11.50 3.32
C GLU A 112 2.71 -10.39 2.27
N LEU A 113 3.45 -10.61 1.18
CA LEU A 113 3.61 -9.66 0.09
C LEU A 113 2.28 -9.35 -0.60
N LEU A 114 1.49 -10.38 -0.91
CA LEU A 114 0.18 -10.19 -1.53
C LEU A 114 -0.82 -9.51 -0.57
N ALA A 115 -0.75 -9.83 0.73
CA ALA A 115 -1.53 -9.14 1.75
C ALA A 115 -1.15 -7.65 1.87
N LEU A 116 0.15 -7.35 1.88
CA LEU A 116 0.70 -5.99 1.88
C LEU A 116 0.20 -5.20 0.65
N ILE A 117 0.34 -5.76 -0.55
CA ILE A 117 -0.10 -5.13 -1.81
C ILE A 117 -1.61 -4.82 -1.77
N CYS A 118 -2.42 -5.80 -1.36
CA CYS A 118 -3.88 -5.63 -1.24
C CYS A 118 -4.23 -4.55 -0.20
N PHE A 119 -3.57 -4.57 0.95
CA PHE A 119 -3.82 -3.63 2.03
C PHE A 119 -3.44 -2.19 1.65
N ILE A 120 -2.26 -1.99 1.06
CA ILE A 120 -1.84 -0.69 0.55
C ILE A 120 -2.82 -0.20 -0.51
N THR A 121 -3.24 -1.08 -1.44
CA THR A 121 -4.22 -0.74 -2.47
C THR A 121 -5.54 -0.29 -1.85
N ALA A 122 -6.03 -0.98 -0.83
CA ALA A 122 -7.24 -0.58 -0.10
C ALA A 122 -7.09 0.79 0.55
N CYS A 123 -5.95 1.07 1.20
CA CYS A 123 -5.66 2.37 1.80
C CYS A 123 -5.66 3.49 0.75
N GLN A 124 -4.93 3.30 -0.33
CA GLN A 124 -4.75 4.31 -1.36
C GLN A 124 -6.04 4.58 -2.13
N ARG A 125 -6.79 3.53 -2.48
CA ARG A 125 -8.09 3.68 -3.14
C ARG A 125 -9.10 4.36 -2.22
N PHE A 126 -9.12 4.04 -0.92
CA PHE A 126 -9.98 4.78 0.02
C PHE A 126 -9.65 6.27 0.02
N GLY A 127 -8.36 6.62 0.14
CA GLY A 127 -7.90 8.01 0.09
C GLY A 127 -8.29 8.72 -1.21
N ALA A 128 -8.13 8.05 -2.36
CA ALA A 128 -8.53 8.58 -3.66
C ALA A 128 -10.04 8.77 -3.79
N LEU A 129 -10.85 7.81 -3.35
CA LEU A 129 -12.32 7.86 -3.41
C LEU A 129 -12.91 9.03 -2.61
N VAL A 130 -12.29 9.39 -1.49
CA VAL A 130 -12.68 10.56 -0.68
C VAL A 130 -11.91 11.82 -1.06
N ASN A 131 -11.18 11.80 -2.18
CA ASN A 131 -10.36 12.90 -2.69
C ASN A 131 -9.45 13.52 -1.61
N LEU A 132 -8.81 12.67 -0.81
CA LEU A 132 -7.85 13.12 0.20
C LEU A 132 -6.63 13.73 -0.51
N GLY A 133 -6.53 15.05 -0.43
CA GLY A 133 -5.41 15.81 -0.98
C GLY A 133 -4.14 15.67 -0.14
N PRO A 134 -2.98 16.07 -0.69
CA PRO A 134 -1.71 16.07 0.03
C PRO A 134 -1.78 16.96 1.28
N ILE A 135 -1.02 16.57 2.31
CA ILE A 135 -0.75 17.47 3.44
C ILE A 135 0.29 18.47 2.93
N CYS A 136 -0.13 19.69 2.61
CA CYS A 136 0.84 20.78 2.48
C CYS A 136 1.49 20.97 3.86
N GLN A 137 2.80 20.76 3.95
CA GLN A 137 3.58 21.42 4.99
C GLN A 137 3.56 22.91 4.64
N ILE A 138 2.75 23.67 5.36
CA ILE A 138 2.81 25.14 5.37
C ILE A 138 3.98 25.55 6.26
#